data_AF-A0A397TIA9-F1
#
_entry.id   AF-A0A397TIA9-F1
#
_cell.length_a   1.000
_cell.length_b   1.000
_cell.length_c   1.000
_cell.angle_alpha   90.00
_cell.angle_beta   90.00
_cell.angle_gamma   90.00
#
_symmetry.space_group_name_H-M   'P 1'
#
loop_
_entity.id
_entity.type
_entity.pdbx_description
1 polymer ?
#
loop_
_entity_poly.entity_id
_entity_poly.type
_entity_poly.pdbx_seq_one_letter_code
_entity_poly.pdbx_strand_id
1 'polypeptide(L)'
;MKQCWDADPLKRPDIHTLWNKISEMNRLYQNMPNKSEANNGLEINKTSNSNYTDRSFTSKVHQFENFPEPRNATEGINNLLNFEIQKEYF
;
A
#
# COMPACT_ATOMS: atom_id res chain seq x y z
N MET A 1 0.58 8.05 -1.88
CA MET A 1 1.06 6.66 -1.74
C MET A 1 2.28 6.53 -0.85
N LYS A 2 3.36 7.32 -1.02
CA LYS A 2 4.56 7.26 -0.15
C LYS A 2 4.26 7.37 1.37
N GLN A 3 3.33 8.25 1.73
CA GLN A 3 2.92 8.47 3.12
C GLN A 3 2.15 7.29 3.74
N CYS A 4 1.56 6.40 2.93
CA CYS A 4 0.75 5.28 3.44
C CYS A 4 1.61 4.12 3.98
N TRP A 5 2.91 4.10 3.66
CA TRP A 5 3.86 3.07 4.12
C TRP A 5 5.00 3.68 4.95
N ASP A 6 4.73 4.80 5.62
CA ASP A 6 5.67 5.34 6.61
C ASP A 6 5.91 4.31 7.72
N ALA A 7 7.17 4.20 8.16
CA ALA A 7 7.55 3.28 9.24
C ALA A 7 6.87 3.65 10.56
N ASP A 8 6.64 4.95 10.77
CA ASP A 8 5.90 5.48 11.91
C ASP A 8 4.38 5.48 11.62
N PRO A 9 3.57 4.71 12.37
CA PRO A 9 2.12 4.67 12.17
C PRO A 9 1.44 6.04 12.32
N LEU A 10 1.97 6.93 13.16
CA LEU A 10 1.39 8.27 13.40
C LEU A 10 1.59 9.21 12.21
N LYS A 11 2.56 8.92 11.34
CA LYS A 11 2.81 9.67 10.11
C LYS A 11 1.97 9.18 8.94
N ARG A 12 1.31 8.03 9.08
CA ARG A 12 0.41 7.52 8.05
C ARG A 12 -0.88 8.35 8.05
N PRO A 13 -1.38 8.76 6.87
CA PRO A 13 -2.65 9.45 6.79
C PRO A 13 -3.78 8.51 7.22
N ASP A 14 -4.74 9.03 7.98
CA ASP A 14 -5.96 8.31 8.28
C ASP A 14 -6.84 8.14 7.03
N ILE A 15 -7.86 7.29 7.16
CA ILE A 15 -8.75 6.93 6.06
C ILE A 15 -9.54 8.13 5.50
N HIS A 16 -9.97 9.06 6.36
CA HIS A 16 -10.70 10.25 5.94
C HIS A 16 -9.78 11.21 5.19
N THR A 17 -8.55 11.39 5.67
CA THR A 17 -7.52 12.19 4.97
C THR A 17 -7.23 11.62 3.59
N LEU A 18 -7.12 10.30 3.45
CA LEU A 18 -6.91 9.65 2.15
C LEU A 18 -8.11 9.86 1.21
N TRP A 19 -9.33 9.66 1.73
CA TRP A 19 -10.56 9.82 0.96
C TRP A 19 -10.74 11.26 0.44
N ASN A 20 -10.44 12.26 1.27
CA ASN A 20 -10.46 13.66 0.88
C ASN A 20 -9.49 13.95 -0.26
N LYS A 21 -8.26 13.44 -0.20
CA LYS A 21 -7.25 13.60 -1.28
C LYS A 21 -7.74 12.99 -2.59
N ILE A 22 -8.33 11.79 -2.54
CA ILE A 22 -8.87 11.12 -3.75
C ILE A 22 -10.04 11.93 -4.33
N SER A 23 -10.94 12.40 -3.47
CA SER A 23 -12.09 13.23 -3.88
C SER A 23 -11.63 14.53 -4.55
N GLU A 24 -10.60 15.17 -4.00
CA GLU A 24 -10.00 16.37 -4.60
C GLU A 24 -9.38 16.08 -5.96
N MET A 25 -8.60 15.01 -6.09
CA MET A 25 -8.03 14.60 -7.38
C MET A 25 -9.11 14.31 -8.42
N ASN A 26 -10.18 13.61 -8.03
CA ASN A 26 -11.33 13.35 -8.90
C ASN A 26 -12.00 14.66 -9.34
N ARG A 27 -12.21 15.59 -8.41
CA ARG A 27 -12.78 16.91 -8.71
C ARG A 27 -11.92 17.67 -9.72
N LEU A 28 -10.60 17.70 -9.52
CA LEU A 28 -9.66 18.36 -10.44
C LEU A 28 -9.70 17.72 -11.84
N TYR A 29 -9.75 16.39 -11.90
CA TYR A 29 -9.86 15.66 -13.16
C TYR A 29 -11.16 15.98 -13.92
N GLN A 30 -12.30 16.00 -13.22
CA GLN A 30 -13.61 16.31 -13.81
C GLN A 30 -13.72 17.77 -14.26
N ASN A 31 -13.07 18.69 -13.55
CA ASN A 31 -13.07 20.11 -13.87
C ASN A 31 -12.06 20.50 -14.96
N MET A 32 -11.26 19.57 -15.46
CA MET A 32 -10.32 19.84 -16.54
C MET A 32 -11.11 20.01 -17.85
N PRO A 33 -10.97 21.15 -18.56
CA PRO A 33 -11.64 21.35 -19.84
C PRO A 33 -11.14 20.30 -20.83
N ASN A 34 -12.06 19.42 -21.16
CA ASN A 34 -12.01 18.31 -22.09
C ASN A 34 -10.70 18.10 -22.89
N LYS A 35 -9.88 17.14 -22.46
CA LYS A 35 -9.28 16.16 -23.38
C LYS A 35 -9.97 14.81 -23.20
N SER A 36 -11.30 14.74 -23.36
CA SER A 36 -11.98 13.47 -23.66
C SER A 36 -11.65 13.07 -25.10
N GLU A 37 -10.41 12.65 -25.32
CA GLU A 37 -10.06 11.72 -26.38
C GLU A 37 -9.40 10.50 -25.72
N ALA A 38 -10.13 9.86 -24.81
CA ALA A 38 -9.75 8.57 -24.26
C ALA A 38 -10.96 7.76 -23.75
N ASN A 39 -12.17 8.11 -24.19
CA ASN A 39 -13.35 7.25 -24.14
C ASN A 39 -13.29 6.12 -25.20
N ASN A 40 -12.09 5.74 -25.64
CA ASN A 40 -11.85 4.58 -26.53
C ASN A 40 -11.17 3.42 -25.77
N GLY A 41 -11.34 3.34 -24.44
CA GLY A 41 -10.82 2.23 -23.62
C GLY A 41 -11.90 1.32 -23.05
N LEU A 42 -13.18 1.67 -23.20
CA LEU A 42 -14.30 0.83 -22.75
C LEU A 42 -14.78 -0.10 -23.88
N GLU A 43 -13.85 -0.72 -24.61
CA GLU A 43 -14.12 -2.06 -25.12
C GLU A 43 -14.03 -3.01 -23.92
N ILE A 44 -15.09 -3.03 -23.11
CA ILE A 44 -15.45 -4.23 -22.35
C ILE A 44 -16.02 -5.21 -23.39
N ASN A 45 -15.16 -5.61 -24.32
CA ASN A 45 -15.42 -6.77 -25.16
C ASN A 45 -15.22 -7.97 -24.27
N LYS A 46 -16.34 -8.38 -23.66
CA LYS A 46 -16.74 -9.78 -23.47
C LYS A 46 -15.64 -10.80 -23.73
N THR A 47 -14.71 -10.92 -22.79
CA THR A 47 -13.93 -12.15 -22.63
C THR A 47 -13.94 -12.50 -21.15
N SER A 48 -15.15 -12.80 -20.67
CA SER A 48 -15.33 -13.81 -19.63
C SER A 48 -14.79 -15.13 -20.15
N ASN A 49 -13.46 -15.27 -20.19
CA ASN A 49 -12.78 -16.54 -20.27
C ASN A 49 -11.67 -16.48 -19.23
N SER A 50 -12.05 -16.81 -17.99
CA SER A 50 -11.15 -17.03 -16.87
C SER A 50 -10.31 -18.28 -17.16
N ASN A 51 -9.33 -18.18 -18.05
CA ASN A 51 -8.25 -19.16 -18.13
C ASN A 51 -7.12 -18.65 -17.24
N TYR A 52 -7.26 -18.87 -15.93
CA TYR A 52 -6.28 -18.49 -14.92
C TYR A 52 -5.01 -19.38 -14.95
N THR A 53 -4.70 -20.03 -16.08
CA THR A 53 -3.69 -21.10 -16.14
C THR A 53 -2.66 -21.00 -17.27
N ASP A 54 -2.73 -20.01 -18.16
CA ASP A 54 -1.82 -19.97 -19.34
C ASP A 54 -0.76 -18.87 -19.27
N ARG A 55 -0.30 -18.50 -18.07
CA ARG A 55 0.93 -17.71 -17.93
C ARG A 55 2.07 -18.67 -17.63
N SER A 56 2.77 -19.12 -18.67
CA SER A 56 4.08 -19.75 -18.55
C SER A 56 5.07 -18.72 -18.00
N PHE A 57 5.16 -18.64 -16.67
CA PHE A 57 6.15 -17.80 -16.01
C PHE A 57 7.54 -18.35 -16.34
N THR A 58 8.25 -17.72 -17.27
CA THR A 58 9.67 -18.03 -17.57
C THR A 58 10.62 -17.45 -16.52
N SER A 59 10.10 -16.78 -15.49
CA SER A 59 10.89 -16.24 -14.39
C SER A 59 11.30 -17.36 -13.44
N LYS A 60 12.61 -17.45 -13.15
CA LYS A 60 13.11 -18.29 -12.06
C LYS A 60 12.50 -17.84 -10.74
N VAL A 61 11.96 -18.78 -9.98
CA VAL A 61 11.58 -18.55 -8.57
C VAL A 61 12.87 -18.43 -7.78
N HIS A 62 13.12 -17.26 -7.19
CA HIS A 62 14.22 -17.07 -6.26
C HIS A 62 13.73 -17.39 -4.84
N GLN A 63 14.30 -18.42 -4.23
CA GLN A 63 14.14 -18.69 -2.81
C GLN A 63 15.15 -17.83 -2.05
N PHE A 64 14.65 -16.87 -1.28
CA PHE A 64 15.50 -16.12 -0.37
C PHE A 64 15.79 -17.01 0.84
N GLU A 65 17.04 -17.41 0.99
CA GLU A 65 17.53 -18.00 2.23
C GLU A 65 17.97 -16.85 3.16
N ASN A 66 17.74 -17.01 4.47
CA ASN A 66 18.09 -16.05 5.52
C ASN A 66 17.33 -14.71 5.46
N PHE A 67 16.01 -14.74 5.71
CA PHE A 67 15.27 -13.51 6.00
C PHE A 67 15.87 -12.82 7.23
N PRO A 68 16.01 -11.47 7.24
CA PRO A 68 16.26 -10.77 8.49
C PRO A 68 15.14 -11.14 9.47
N GLU A 69 15.46 -11.24 10.75
CA GLU A 69 14.46 -11.55 11.76
C GLU A 69 13.24 -10.63 11.57
N PRO A 70 12.02 -11.19 11.51
CA PRO A 70 10.82 -10.41 11.36
C PRO A 70 10.73 -9.47 12.55
N ARG A 71 11.01 -8.18 12.32
CA ARG A 71 10.85 -7.14 13.33
C ARG A 71 9.35 -6.96 13.56
N ASN A 72 8.79 -7.76 14.46
CA ASN A 72 7.42 -7.61 14.90
C ASN A 72 7.25 -6.20 15.48
N ALA A 73 6.17 -5.49 15.11
CA ALA A 73 5.89 -4.16 15.65
C ALA A 73 5.81 -4.15 17.19
N THR A 74 5.53 -5.31 17.80
CA THR A 74 5.46 -5.52 19.25
C THR A 74 6.83 -5.55 19.93
N GLU A 75 7.91 -5.88 19.22
CA GLU A 75 9.25 -5.97 19.82
C GLU A 75 9.78 -4.58 20.25
N GLY A 76 9.47 -3.54 19.47
CA GLY A 76 9.74 -2.15 19.86
C GLY A 76 8.97 -1.74 21.12
N ILE A 77 7.74 -2.22 21.29
CA ILE A 77 6.89 -1.94 22.46
C ILE A 77 7.46 -2.62 23.71
N ASN A 78 7.87 -3.89 23.62
CA ASN A 78 8.45 -4.62 24.75
C ASN A 78 9.78 -4.00 25.22
N ASN A 79 10.64 -3.57 24.29
CA ASN A 79 11.89 -2.90 24.63
C ASN A 79 11.66 -1.53 25.29
N LEU A 80 10.67 -0.75 24.82
CA LEU A 80 10.28 0.52 25.44
C LEU A 80 9.73 0.33 26.86
N LEU A 81 8.83 -0.64 27.06
CA LEU A 81 8.28 -0.98 28.37
C LEU A 81 9.38 -1.43 29.33
N ASN A 82 10.33 -2.25 28.88
CA ASN A 82 11.47 -2.66 29.71
C ASN A 82 12.37 -1.47 30.08
N PHE A 83 12.61 -0.54 29.16
CA PHE A 83 13.35 0.69 29.45
C PHE A 83 12.62 1.59 30.45
N GLU A 84 11.29 1.69 30.36
CA GLU A 84 10.47 2.48 31.27
C GLU A 84 10.42 1.85 32.67
N ILE A 85 10.24 0.54 32.76
CA ILE A 85 10.30 -0.21 34.01
C ILE A 85 11.67 -0.02 34.67
N GLN A 86 12.77 -0.15 33.92
CA GLN A 86 14.13 0.05 34.47
C GLN A 86 14.37 1.48 34.97
N LYS A 87 13.69 2.50 34.42
CA LYS A 87 13.75 3.88 34.93
C LYS A 87 12.92 4.09 36.20
N GLU A 88 11.95 3.24 36.49
CA GLU A 88 11.09 3.35 37.67
C GLU A 88 11.74 2.74 38.93
N TYR A 89 12.77 1.90 38.75
CA TYR A 89 13.53 1.26 39.83
C TYR A 89 14.87 1.95 40.18
N PHE A 90 15.14 3.15 39.64
CA PHE A 90 16.25 4.04 40.02
C PHE A 90 15.74 5.46 40.28
#